data_AF-A0A0A1UD35-F1
#
_entry.id   AF-A0A0A1UD35-F1
#
_cell.length_a   1.000
_cell.length_b   1.000
_cell.length_c   1.000
_cell.angle_alpha   90.00
_cell.angle_beta   90.00
_cell.angle_gamma   90.00
#
_symmetry.space_group_name_H-M   'P 1'
#
loop_
_entity.id
_entity.type
_entity.pdbx_description
1 polymer ?
#
loop_
_entity_poly.entity_id
_entity_poly.type
_entity_poly.pdbx_seq_one_letter_code
_entity_poly.pdbx_strand_id
1 'polypeptide(L)' 'MHYFEMTSRLDGYHLMIVSKYFNTINDFKNIEFVCKKFGNTMDKFHYNPIPVTQETLHYFTNIESLFVWS' A
#
# COMPACT_ATOMS: atom_id res chain seq x y z
N MET A 1 -14.91 -29.27 21.13
CA MET A 1 -14.33 -28.87 19.83
C MET A 1 -14.63 -27.40 19.62
N HIS A 2 -13.70 -26.52 19.97
CA HIS A 2 -13.81 -25.10 19.62
C HIS A 2 -13.33 -24.96 18.19
N TYR A 3 -14.25 -24.72 17.25
CA TYR A 3 -13.87 -24.24 15.93
C TYR A 3 -13.28 -22.84 16.13
N PHE A 4 -11.98 -22.71 15.90
CA PHE A 4 -11.35 -21.41 15.78
C PHE A 4 -11.92 -20.80 14.49
N GLU A 5 -12.78 -19.78 14.62
CA GLU A 5 -13.27 -19.04 13.46
C GLU A 5 -12.05 -18.46 12.73
N MET A 6 -11.75 -19.02 11.56
CA MET A 6 -10.68 -18.50 10.72
C MET A 6 -11.18 -17.21 10.07
N THR A 7 -11.08 -16.09 10.80
CA THR A 7 -11.47 -14.80 10.24
C THR A 7 -10.54 -14.46 9.08
N SER A 8 -11.03 -14.59 7.85
CA SER A 8 -10.28 -14.28 6.63
C SER A 8 -10.22 -12.76 6.43
N ARG A 9 -9.43 -12.09 7.28
CA ARG A 9 -9.20 -10.64 7.20
C ARG A 9 -7.92 -10.38 6.42
N LEU A 10 -7.98 -9.41 5.51
CA LEU A 10 -6.82 -8.98 4.74
C LEU A 10 -5.66 -8.61 5.67
N ASP A 11 -4.48 -9.14 5.42
CA ASP A 11 -3.27 -8.77 6.14
C ASP A 11 -2.46 -7.67 5.48
N GLY A 12 -1.43 -7.19 6.17
CA GLY A 12 -0.64 -6.04 5.69
C GLY A 12 0.18 -6.34 4.44
N TYR A 13 0.47 -7.62 4.14
CA TYR A 13 1.19 -8.02 2.93
C TYR A 13 0.21 -8.20 1.76
N HIS A 14 -0.90 -8.91 1.99
CA HIS A 14 -1.96 -9.02 0.99
C HIS A 14 -2.57 -7.66 0.65
N LEU A 15 -2.68 -6.75 1.62
CA LEU A 15 -3.07 -5.38 1.34
C LEU A 15 -2.09 -4.68 0.40
N MET A 16 -0.78 -4.78 0.64
CA MET A 16 0.22 -4.20 -0.26
C MET A 16 0.07 -4.71 -1.70
N ILE A 17 -0.25 -6.00 -1.88
CA ILE A 17 -0.54 -6.58 -3.21
C ILE A 17 -1.79 -5.93 -3.82
N VAL A 18 -2.88 -5.80 -3.06
CA VAL A 18 -4.13 -5.17 -3.52
C VAL A 18 -3.93 -3.68 -3.85
N SER A 19 -3.12 -2.97 -3.05
CA SER A 19 -2.84 -1.55 -3.25
C SER A 19 -2.10 -1.23 -4.56
N LYS A 20 -1.52 -2.23 -5.24
CA LYS A 20 -0.97 -2.05 -6.61
C LYS A 20 -2.03 -1.67 -7.64
N TYR A 21 -3.31 -1.90 -7.35
CA TYR A 21 -4.44 -1.56 -8.21
C TYR A 21 -5.10 -0.22 -7.84
N PHE A 22 -4.53 0.51 -6.88
CA PHE A 22 -4.96 1.86 -6.55
C PHE A 22 -4.57 2.84 -7.66
N ASN A 23 -5.34 3.91 -7.81
CA ASN A 23 -5.14 4.87 -8.91
C ASN A 23 -4.49 6.17 -8.44
N THR A 24 -4.68 6.52 -7.17
CA THR A 24 -4.29 7.82 -6.63
C THR A 24 -3.54 7.68 -5.33
N ILE A 25 -2.72 8.68 -5.01
CA ILE A 25 -2.05 8.75 -3.70
C ILE A 25 -3.07 8.80 -2.54
N ASN A 26 -4.28 9.31 -2.78
CA ASN A 26 -5.32 9.38 -1.76
C ASN A 26 -5.84 8.00 -1.37
N ASP A 27 -5.84 7.03 -2.28
CA ASP A 27 -6.21 5.64 -1.98
C ASP A 27 -5.25 5.03 -0.96
N PHE A 28 -3.94 5.30 -1.11
CA PHE A 28 -2.91 4.87 -0.18
C PHE A 28 -3.03 5.57 1.18
N LYS A 29 -3.25 6.88 1.20
CA LYS A 29 -3.49 7.62 2.45
C LYS A 29 -4.70 7.04 3.20
N ASN A 30 -5.82 6.88 2.50
CA ASN A 30 -7.05 6.36 3.10
C ASN A 30 -6.82 4.99 3.74
N ILE A 31 -6.11 4.08 3.09
CA ILE A 31 -5.90 2.75 3.66
C ILE A 31 -5.00 2.75 4.90
N GLU A 32 -3.97 3.59 4.94
CA GLU A 32 -3.11 3.72 6.12
C GLU A 32 -3.87 4.30 7.32
N PHE A 33 -4.86 5.16 7.06
CA PHE A 33 -5.73 5.72 8.10
C PHE A 33 -6.83 4.76 8.58
N VAL A 34 -7.12 3.65 7.89
CA VAL A 34 -8.17 2.69 8.31
C VAL A 34 -7.84 2.03 9.64
N CYS A 35 -6.63 1.50 9.81
CA CYS A 35 -6.22 0.85 11.05
C CYS A 35 -4.70 0.70 11.17
N LYS A 36 -4.21 0.52 12.40
CA LYS A 36 -2.77 0.36 12.70
C LYS A 36 -2.08 -0.76 11.91
N LYS A 37 -2.82 -1.83 11.54
CA LYS A 37 -2.30 -2.96 10.75
C LYS A 37 -1.84 -2.54 9.35
N PHE A 38 -2.47 -1.51 8.80
CA PHE A 38 -2.23 -1.01 7.45
C PHE A 38 -1.36 0.24 7.43
N GLY A 39 -0.96 0.75 8.59
CA GLY A 39 0.03 1.82 8.67
C GLY A 39 1.33 1.43 7.94
N ASN A 40 1.99 2.44 7.36
CA ASN A 40 3.27 2.30 6.64
C ASN A 40 3.16 1.30 5.47
N THR A 41 2.01 1.24 4.80
CA THR A 41 1.86 0.41 3.60
C THR A 41 2.62 1.01 2.42
N MET A 42 2.72 2.34 2.32
CA MET A 42 3.50 3.03 1.29
C MET A 42 5.01 2.77 1.43
N ASP A 43 5.52 2.61 2.66
CA ASP A 43 6.94 2.29 2.91
C ASP A 43 7.35 0.89 2.41
N LYS A 44 6.39 0.00 2.13
CA LYS A 44 6.68 -1.38 1.67
C LYS A 44 6.99 -1.46 0.17
N PHE A 45 6.86 -0.35 -0.56
CA PHE A 45 7.06 -0.31 -2.00
C PHE A 45 8.51 0.05 -2.35
N HIS A 46 9.17 -0.84 -3.11
CA HIS A 46 10.49 -0.61 -3.70
C HIS A 46 10.44 -0.06 -5.13
N TYR A 47 9.24 0.06 -5.68
CA TYR A 47 8.93 0.76 -6.92
C TYR A 47 7.62 1.50 -6.77
N ASN A 48 7.44 2.58 -7.51
CA ASN A 48 6.22 3.36 -7.45
C ASN A 48 5.02 2.56 -8.01
N PRO A 49 3.95 2.35 -7.23
CA PRO A 49 2.77 1.61 -7.67
C PRO A 49 1.82 2.45 -8.55
N ILE A 50 2.01 3.77 -8.57
CA ILE A 50 1.22 4.75 -9.33
C ILE A 50 2.13 5.82 -9.94
N PRO A 51 1.68 6.58 -10.98
CA PRO A 51 2.31 7.81 -11.44
C PRO A 51 2.66 8.72 -10.26
N VAL A 52 3.96 8.94 -10.06
CA VAL A 52 4.47 9.84 -9.02
C VAL A 52 4.91 11.16 -9.64
N THR A 53 4.66 12.25 -8.93
CA THR A 53 5.17 13.59 -9.21
C THR A 53 6.25 13.93 -8.20
N GLN A 54 6.94 15.06 -8.38
CA GLN A 54 7.85 15.58 -7.35
C GLN A 54 7.15 15.75 -5.98
N GLU A 55 5.86 16.08 -6.02
CA GLU A 55 5.04 16.25 -4.82
C GLU A 55 4.62 14.93 -4.19
N THR A 56 4.46 13.84 -4.93
CA THR A 56 3.98 12.57 -4.36
C THR A 56 5.09 11.54 -4.12
N LEU A 57 6.29 11.75 -4.68
CA LEU A 57 7.42 10.84 -4.52
C LEU A 57 7.80 10.62 -3.05
N HIS A 58 7.70 11.67 -2.22
CA HIS A 58 8.11 11.60 -0.81
C HIS A 58 7.27 10.65 0.05
N TYR A 59 6.09 10.21 -0.43
CA TYR A 59 5.28 9.22 0.27
C TYR A 59 5.83 7.79 0.17
N PHE A 60 6.65 7.50 -0.84
CA PHE A 60 7.22 6.17 -1.07
C PHE A 60 8.71 6.18 -0.73
N THR A 61 9.01 6.15 0.56
CA THR A 61 10.34 6.43 1.12
C THR A 61 11.43 5.42 0.72
N ASN A 62 11.05 4.19 0.35
CA ASN A 62 11.97 3.08 0.06
C ASN A 62 12.04 2.72 -1.45
N ILE A 63 11.70 3.65 -2.36
CA ILE A 63 11.82 3.39 -3.80
C ILE A 63 13.28 3.15 -4.20
N GLU A 64 13.51 2.03 -4.87
CA GLU A 64 14.78 1.66 -5.51
C GLU A 64 14.70 1.76 -7.04
N SER A 65 13.50 1.56 -7.60
CA SER A 65 13.24 1.60 -9.04
C SER A 65 12.08 2.52 -9.38
N LEU A 66 12.31 3.47 -10.28
CA LEU A 66 11.27 4.40 -10.77
C LEU A 66 10.69 3.91 -12.10
N PHE A 67 9.39 3.62 -12.11
CA PHE A 67 8.60 3.30 -13.30
C PHE A 67 7.93 4.57 -13.81
N VAL A 68 8.23 4.94 -15.05
CA VAL A 68 7.67 6.12 -15.72
C VAL A 68 6.65 5.66 -16.74
N TRP A 69 5.41 6.16 -16.65
CA TRP A 69 4.34 5.86 -17.60
C TRP A 69 4.20 7.00 -18.61
N SER A 70 3.80 6.64 -19.85
CA SER A 70 3.56 7.55 -20.97
C SER A 70 2.06 7.66 -21.27
#